data_AF-A0ABD3APJ3-F1
#
_entry.id   AF-A0ABD3APJ3-F1
#
_cell.length_a   1.000
_cell.length_b   1.000
_cell.length_c   1.000
_cell.angle_alpha   90.00
_cell.angle_beta   90.00
_cell.angle_gamma   90.00
#
_symmetry.space_group_name_H-M   'P 1'
#
loop_
_entity.id
_entity.type
_entity.pdbx_description
1 polymer ?
#
loop_
_entity_poly.entity_id
_entity_poly.type
_entity_poly.pdbx_seq_one_letter_code
_entity_poly.pdbx_strand_id
1 'polypeptide(L)'
;MSLRQAMQQTKINFQPTDAPALPIPPLHFKKFDMEKMRETAAHWLQKRVLSFVHIPPPRRGVEISDAIFKCIKEWGIENKIFTISVDNASNNDVAIRLLKDAFSISKNLVCGGKLFHVRCCPHIFNLVVKDGLSQIVDITDNIRESAEFVNCSDGRLLLFANIVQQLLLSGRKLIYDCRTRWNSTFEMLSCAIKFKEVFPRFRDR
;
A
#
# COMPACT_ATOMS: atom_id res chain seq x y z
N MET A 1 -19.64 -29.27 -4.13
CA MET A 1 -18.40 -28.54 -3.77
C MET A 1 -17.24 -29.53 -3.87
N SER A 2 -16.15 -29.21 -4.56
CA SER A 2 -15.04 -30.18 -4.72
C SER A 2 -14.24 -30.31 -3.42
N LEU A 3 -13.67 -31.50 -3.14
CA LEU A 3 -12.84 -31.76 -1.95
C LEU A 3 -11.68 -30.75 -1.80
N ARG A 4 -11.11 -30.28 -2.93
CA ARG A 4 -10.05 -29.26 -2.91
C ARG A 4 -10.56 -27.88 -2.47
N GLN A 5 -11.77 -27.50 -2.85
CA GLN A 5 -12.39 -26.22 -2.43
C GLN A 5 -12.71 -26.22 -0.94
N ALA A 6 -13.24 -27.33 -0.41
CA ALA A 6 -13.53 -27.48 1.01
C ALA A 6 -12.26 -27.38 1.88
N MET A 7 -11.15 -27.98 1.42
CA MET A 7 -9.85 -27.90 2.09
C MET A 7 -9.21 -26.49 2.03
N GLN A 8 -9.46 -25.71 0.98
CA GLN A 8 -8.98 -24.33 0.89
C GLN A 8 -9.79 -23.40 1.79
N GLN A 9 -11.12 -23.54 1.86
CA GLN A 9 -11.93 -22.72 2.77
C GLN A 9 -11.61 -22.94 4.25
N THR A 10 -11.25 -24.17 4.63
CA THR A 10 -10.79 -24.47 5.99
C THR A 10 -9.45 -23.78 6.32
N LYS A 11 -8.58 -23.53 5.34
CA LYS A 11 -7.28 -22.83 5.56
C LYS A 11 -7.42 -21.36 5.92
N ILE A 12 -8.56 -20.73 5.63
CA ILE A 12 -8.82 -19.32 5.95
C ILE A 12 -9.74 -19.15 7.16
N ASN A 13 -10.06 -20.22 7.89
CA ASN A 13 -10.93 -20.20 9.07
C ASN A 13 -12.23 -19.43 8.86
N PHE A 14 -12.86 -19.52 7.67
CA PHE A 14 -14.25 -19.12 7.60
C PHE A 14 -15.03 -20.04 8.54
N GLN A 15 -15.63 -19.45 9.58
CA GLN A 15 -16.51 -20.24 10.43
C GLN A 15 -17.63 -20.84 9.56
N PRO A 16 -17.94 -22.13 9.75
CA PRO A 16 -19.17 -22.70 9.21
C PRO A 16 -20.35 -21.80 9.58
N THR A 17 -21.33 -21.68 8.69
CA THR A 17 -22.52 -20.83 8.91
C THR A 17 -23.24 -21.13 10.23
N ASP A 18 -23.03 -22.34 10.77
CA ASP A 18 -23.68 -22.88 11.97
C ASP A 18 -22.78 -22.88 13.23
N ALA A 19 -21.55 -22.32 13.16
CA ALA A 19 -20.67 -22.27 14.32
C ALA A 19 -21.06 -21.12 15.27
N PRO A 20 -21.01 -21.32 16.60
CA PRO A 20 -21.28 -20.25 17.55
C PRO A 20 -20.26 -19.13 17.39
N ALA A 21 -20.76 -17.92 17.15
CA ALA A 21 -19.93 -16.73 17.06
C ALA A 21 -19.12 -16.56 18.34
N LEU A 22 -17.80 -16.39 18.20
CA LEU A 22 -16.94 -16.02 19.32
C LEU A 22 -17.44 -14.68 19.92
N PRO A 23 -17.33 -14.44 21.23
CA PRO A 23 -17.68 -13.15 21.80
C PRO A 23 -16.70 -12.09 21.26
N ILE A 24 -17.13 -11.32 20.25
CA ILE A 24 -16.30 -10.27 19.67
C ILE A 24 -16.69 -8.93 20.30
N PRO A 25 -15.74 -8.17 20.89
CA PRO A 25 -16.06 -6.89 21.54
C PRO A 25 -16.68 -5.88 20.56
N PRO A 26 -17.66 -5.07 20.99
CA PRO A 26 -18.34 -4.12 20.12
C PRO A 26 -17.38 -3.02 19.62
N LEU A 27 -17.49 -2.68 18.33
CA LEU A 27 -16.72 -1.61 17.69
C LEU A 27 -17.11 -0.20 18.16
N HIS A 28 -18.28 -0.04 18.78
CA HIS A 28 -18.81 1.27 19.16
C HIS A 28 -18.51 1.59 20.63
N PHE A 29 -17.54 2.49 20.86
CA PHE A 29 -17.27 3.08 22.17
C PHE A 29 -17.97 4.44 22.30
N LYS A 30 -18.57 4.73 23.46
CA LYS A 30 -19.20 6.04 23.75
C LYS A 30 -18.23 7.23 23.64
N LYS A 31 -16.92 6.97 23.66
CA LYS A 31 -15.83 7.92 23.43
C LYS A 31 -14.89 7.32 22.38
N PHE A 32 -14.57 8.07 21.34
CA PHE A 32 -13.65 7.63 20.29
C PHE A 32 -12.24 7.46 20.86
N ASP A 33 -11.70 6.25 20.75
CA ASP A 33 -10.38 5.86 21.25
C ASP A 33 -9.72 5.00 20.17
N MET A 34 -8.68 5.54 19.53
CA MET A 34 -8.01 4.91 18.39
C MET A 34 -7.29 3.61 18.76
N GLU A 35 -6.78 3.51 19.98
CA GLU A 35 -6.02 2.34 20.42
C GLU A 35 -6.96 1.18 20.71
N LYS A 36 -8.07 1.45 21.42
CA LYS A 36 -9.14 0.46 21.63
C LYS A 36 -9.85 0.06 20.35
N MET A 37 -10.08 1.00 19.43
CA MET A 37 -10.61 0.67 18.11
C MET A 37 -9.68 -0.25 17.34
N ARG A 38 -8.37 -0.02 17.39
CA ARG A 38 -7.36 -0.87 16.73
C ARG A 38 -7.34 -2.27 17.33
N GLU A 39 -7.33 -2.40 18.65
CA GLU A 39 -7.37 -3.69 19.35
C GLU A 39 -8.64 -4.46 19.01
N THR A 40 -9.81 -3.80 19.13
CA THR A 40 -11.10 -4.39 18.79
C THR A 40 -11.12 -4.83 17.34
N ALA A 41 -10.76 -3.95 16.39
CA ALA A 41 -10.73 -4.26 14.97
C ALA A 41 -9.78 -5.40 14.63
N ALA A 42 -8.69 -5.61 15.36
CA ALA A 42 -7.78 -6.75 15.16
C ALA A 42 -8.47 -8.10 15.42
N HIS A 43 -9.47 -8.15 16.31
CA HIS A 43 -10.29 -9.34 16.51
C HIS A 43 -11.29 -9.57 15.37
N TRP A 44 -11.87 -8.50 14.81
CA TRP A 44 -12.84 -8.58 13.71
C TRP A 44 -12.21 -8.77 12.32
N LEU A 45 -11.04 -8.19 12.08
CA LEU A 45 -10.41 -8.13 10.76
C LEU A 45 -9.28 -9.14 10.66
N GLN A 46 -9.47 -10.13 9.79
CA GLN A 46 -8.43 -11.09 9.44
C GLN A 46 -7.79 -10.72 8.11
N LYS A 47 -6.46 -10.57 8.10
CA LYS A 47 -5.66 -10.41 6.87
C LYS A 47 -5.14 -11.77 6.42
N ARG A 48 -5.38 -12.13 5.17
CA ARG A 48 -4.89 -13.37 4.53
C ARG A 48 -4.45 -13.08 3.10
N VAL A 49 -3.39 -13.77 2.66
CA VAL A 49 -2.97 -13.76 1.26
C VAL A 49 -3.58 -14.98 0.60
N LEU A 50 -4.37 -14.75 -0.46
CA LEU A 50 -5.09 -15.83 -1.16
C LEU A 50 -4.31 -16.38 -2.35
N SER A 51 -3.63 -15.52 -3.11
CA SER A 51 -2.91 -15.93 -4.31
C SER A 51 -1.83 -14.92 -4.72
N PHE A 52 -0.80 -15.41 -5.40
CA PHE A 52 0.15 -14.63 -6.17
C PHE A 52 0.04 -15.06 -7.63
N VAL A 53 -0.45 -14.18 -8.49
CA VAL A 53 -0.70 -14.49 -9.89
C VAL A 53 0.20 -13.62 -10.76
N HIS A 54 0.97 -14.27 -11.64
CA HIS A 54 1.68 -13.56 -12.69
C HIS A 54 0.74 -13.31 -13.88
N ILE A 55 0.54 -12.03 -14.23
CA ILE A 55 -0.23 -11.63 -15.40
C ILE A 55 0.76 -11.10 -16.46
N PRO A 56 0.93 -11.79 -17.59
CA PRO A 56 1.83 -11.32 -18.65
C PRO A 56 1.29 -10.04 -19.31
N PRO A 57 2.15 -9.22 -19.93
CA PRO A 57 1.71 -8.11 -20.79
C PRO A 57 0.69 -8.60 -21.83
N PRO A 58 -0.35 -7.80 -22.17
CA PRO A 58 -0.47 -6.35 -21.92
C PRO A 58 -1.12 -5.94 -20.58
N ARG A 59 -1.52 -6.87 -19.70
CA ARG A 59 -2.11 -6.58 -18.36
C ARG A 59 -3.27 -5.57 -18.39
N ARG A 60 -4.22 -5.71 -19.31
CA ARG A 60 -5.40 -4.84 -19.37
C ARG A 60 -6.37 -5.25 -18.27
N GLY A 61 -7.41 -4.45 -18.07
CA GLY A 61 -8.41 -4.73 -17.04
C GLY A 61 -9.14 -6.06 -17.21
N VAL A 62 -9.25 -6.57 -18.43
CA VAL A 62 -9.85 -7.90 -18.70
C VAL A 62 -9.00 -9.00 -18.07
N GLU A 63 -7.68 -9.03 -18.34
CA GLU A 63 -6.80 -10.07 -17.80
C GLU A 63 -6.69 -9.98 -16.26
N ILE A 64 -6.74 -8.76 -15.71
CA ILE A 64 -6.78 -8.55 -14.25
C ILE A 64 -8.10 -9.06 -13.65
N SER A 65 -9.24 -8.74 -14.28
CA SER A 65 -10.56 -9.24 -13.87
C SER A 65 -10.59 -10.76 -13.86
N ASP A 66 -10.12 -11.41 -14.93
CA ASP A 66 -10.12 -12.86 -15.06
C ASP A 66 -9.25 -13.53 -13.99
N ALA A 67 -8.06 -12.97 -13.72
CA ALA A 67 -7.18 -13.47 -12.67
C ALA A 67 -7.82 -13.37 -11.27
N ILE A 68 -8.46 -12.24 -10.95
CA ILE A 68 -9.17 -12.04 -9.68
C ILE A 68 -10.37 -12.98 -9.59
N PHE A 69 -11.19 -13.06 -10.63
CA PHE A 69 -12.39 -13.91 -10.64
C PHE A 69 -12.03 -15.39 -10.49
N LYS A 70 -10.99 -15.85 -11.19
CA LYS A 70 -10.45 -17.20 -11.03
C LYS A 70 -10.02 -17.48 -9.60
N CYS A 71 -9.28 -16.56 -8.96
CA CYS A 71 -8.91 -16.70 -7.55
C CYS A 71 -10.15 -16.81 -6.66
N ILE A 72 -11.15 -15.94 -6.83
CA ILE A 72 -12.39 -15.97 -6.04
C ILE A 72 -13.12 -17.33 -6.21
N LYS A 73 -13.21 -17.84 -7.44
CA LYS A 73 -13.83 -19.13 -7.80
C LYS A 73 -13.09 -20.33 -7.21
N GLU A 74 -11.76 -20.32 -7.28
CA GLU A 74 -10.92 -21.39 -6.72
C GLU A 74 -11.13 -21.49 -5.20
N TRP A 75 -11.19 -20.35 -4.51
CA TRP A 75 -11.44 -20.29 -3.07
C TRP A 75 -12.92 -20.49 -2.68
N GLY A 76 -13.85 -20.45 -3.64
CA GLY A 76 -15.29 -20.61 -3.39
C GLY A 76 -15.90 -19.47 -2.55
N ILE A 77 -15.40 -18.24 -2.71
CA ILE A 77 -15.78 -17.06 -1.91
C ILE A 77 -16.62 -16.04 -2.70
N GLU A 78 -17.21 -16.44 -3.83
CA GLU A 78 -17.95 -15.56 -4.74
C GLU A 78 -19.07 -14.77 -4.04
N ASN A 79 -19.76 -15.42 -3.10
CA ASN A 79 -20.88 -14.83 -2.37
C ASN A 79 -20.43 -14.07 -1.10
N LYS A 80 -19.12 -13.93 -0.89
CA LYS A 80 -18.52 -13.31 0.31
C LYS A 80 -17.75 -12.03 0.00
N ILE A 81 -17.80 -11.55 -1.24
CA ILE A 81 -17.11 -10.32 -1.66
C ILE A 81 -18.02 -9.10 -1.43
N PHE A 82 -17.62 -8.26 -0.48
CA PHE A 82 -18.30 -7.00 -0.21
C PHE A 82 -17.71 -5.83 -1.02
N THR A 83 -16.39 -5.67 -0.93
CA THR A 83 -15.63 -4.57 -1.55
C THR A 83 -14.32 -5.10 -2.11
N ILE A 84 -13.88 -4.51 -3.20
CA ILE A 84 -12.53 -4.68 -3.75
C ILE A 84 -11.84 -3.32 -3.70
N SER A 85 -10.65 -3.31 -3.10
CA SER A 85 -9.78 -2.13 -3.05
C SER A 85 -8.59 -2.31 -3.99
N VAL A 86 -8.37 -1.33 -4.86
CA VAL A 86 -7.29 -1.32 -5.87
C VAL A 86 -6.65 0.06 -5.92
N ASP A 87 -5.44 0.15 -6.48
CA ASP A 87 -4.84 1.46 -6.76
C ASP A 87 -5.59 2.19 -7.89
N ASN A 88 -5.21 3.44 -8.16
CA ASN A 88 -5.95 4.32 -9.08
C ASN A 88 -5.53 4.15 -10.56
N ALA A 89 -5.02 2.98 -10.95
CA ALA A 89 -4.69 2.70 -12.34
C ALA A 89 -5.96 2.48 -13.18
N SER A 90 -5.98 3.01 -14.41
CA SER A 90 -7.14 2.91 -15.32
C SER A 90 -7.53 1.47 -15.68
N ASN A 91 -6.57 0.56 -15.77
CA ASN A 91 -6.86 -0.86 -16.01
C ASN A 91 -7.70 -1.49 -14.89
N ASN A 92 -7.55 -1.02 -13.65
CA ASN A 92 -8.36 -1.50 -12.54
C ASN A 92 -9.81 -1.05 -12.65
N ASP A 93 -10.10 0.08 -13.30
CA ASP A 93 -11.48 0.56 -13.50
C ASP A 93 -12.26 -0.40 -14.36
N VAL A 94 -11.61 -0.84 -15.44
CA VAL A 94 -12.15 -1.86 -16.33
C VAL A 94 -12.31 -3.18 -15.59
N ALA A 95 -11.30 -3.60 -14.82
CA ALA A 95 -11.35 -4.87 -14.09
C ALA A 95 -12.49 -4.93 -13.06
N ILE A 96 -12.63 -3.87 -12.25
CA ILE A 96 -13.64 -3.78 -11.21
C ILE A 96 -15.05 -3.68 -11.81
N ARG A 97 -15.21 -2.97 -12.93
CA ARG A 97 -16.48 -2.94 -13.67
C ARG A 97 -16.90 -4.34 -14.12
N LEU A 98 -16.00 -5.07 -14.77
CA LEU A 98 -16.27 -6.44 -15.24
C LEU A 98 -16.64 -7.39 -14.09
N LEU A 99 -15.90 -7.32 -12.97
CA LEU A 99 -16.21 -8.09 -11.76
C LEU A 99 -17.58 -7.70 -11.21
N LYS A 100 -17.89 -6.40 -11.10
CA LYS A 100 -19.18 -5.92 -10.61
C LYS A 100 -20.33 -6.44 -11.48
N ASP A 101 -20.18 -6.41 -12.80
CA ASP A 101 -21.19 -6.92 -13.73
C ASP A 101 -21.40 -8.43 -13.53
N ALA A 102 -20.32 -9.21 -13.40
CA ALA A 102 -20.39 -10.65 -13.13
C ALA A 102 -21.08 -10.98 -11.79
N PHE A 103 -20.81 -10.22 -10.72
CA PHE A 103 -21.46 -10.42 -9.42
C PHE A 103 -22.89 -9.87 -9.37
N SER A 104 -23.24 -8.90 -10.23
CA SER A 104 -24.61 -8.39 -10.36
C SER A 104 -25.56 -9.47 -10.88
N ILE A 105 -25.11 -10.25 -11.88
CA ILE A 105 -25.89 -11.35 -12.46
C ILE A 105 -26.25 -12.40 -11.39
N SER A 106 -25.31 -12.67 -10.49
CA SER A 106 -25.50 -13.64 -9.39
C SER A 106 -26.21 -13.06 -8.15
N LYS A 107 -26.69 -11.80 -8.20
CA LYS A 107 -27.34 -11.08 -7.09
C LYS A 107 -26.51 -11.05 -5.79
N ASN A 108 -25.19 -11.09 -5.92
CA ASN A 108 -24.26 -11.21 -4.80
C ASN A 108 -23.71 -9.86 -4.30
N LEU A 109 -24.23 -8.73 -4.81
CA LEU A 109 -23.72 -7.41 -4.45
C LEU A 109 -24.47 -6.81 -3.27
N VAL A 110 -23.75 -6.70 -2.15
CA VAL A 110 -24.25 -5.98 -0.97
C VAL A 110 -24.46 -4.50 -1.30
N CYS A 111 -25.55 -3.91 -0.79
CA CYS A 111 -25.95 -2.51 -1.05
C CYS A 111 -26.03 -2.16 -2.55
N GLY A 112 -26.40 -3.11 -3.40
CA GLY A 112 -26.45 -2.92 -4.86
C GLY A 112 -25.10 -2.57 -5.49
N GLY A 113 -23.99 -2.91 -4.82
CA GLY A 113 -22.64 -2.68 -5.30
C GLY A 113 -22.19 -1.22 -5.28
N LYS A 114 -22.87 -0.34 -4.52
CA LYS A 114 -22.45 1.06 -4.33
C LYS A 114 -21.08 1.19 -3.68
N LEU A 115 -20.71 0.22 -2.84
CA LEU A 115 -19.44 0.16 -2.12
C LEU A 115 -18.47 -0.90 -2.68
N PHE A 116 -18.73 -1.40 -3.89
CA PHE A 116 -17.94 -2.49 -4.45
C PHE A 116 -16.52 -2.09 -4.84
N HIS A 117 -16.33 -0.81 -5.23
CA HIS A 117 -15.03 -0.26 -5.62
C HIS A 117 -14.57 0.77 -4.59
N VAL A 118 -13.44 0.50 -3.95
CA VAL A 118 -12.74 1.47 -3.09
C VAL A 118 -11.36 1.75 -3.68
N ARG A 119 -11.01 3.02 -3.80
CA ARG A 119 -9.68 3.45 -4.24
C ARG A 119 -8.72 3.41 -3.07
N CYS A 120 -7.46 3.04 -3.33
CA CYS A 120 -6.40 3.06 -2.34
C CYS A 120 -6.11 4.50 -1.85
N CYS A 121 -6.52 4.84 -0.61
CA CYS A 121 -6.29 6.17 -0.04
C CYS A 121 -4.80 6.59 -0.04
N PRO A 122 -3.83 5.73 0.36
CA PRO A 122 -2.41 6.07 0.23
C PRO A 122 -1.99 6.47 -1.20
N HIS A 123 -2.58 5.86 -2.22
CA HIS A 123 -2.29 6.23 -3.61
C HIS A 123 -2.86 7.61 -3.95
N ILE A 124 -4.09 7.92 -3.51
CA ILE A 124 -4.68 9.27 -3.66
C ILE A 124 -3.80 10.31 -2.98
N PHE A 125 -3.36 10.07 -1.74
CA PHE A 125 -2.43 10.96 -1.05
C PHE A 125 -1.12 11.14 -1.82
N ASN A 126 -0.58 10.06 -2.39
CA ASN A 126 0.62 10.15 -3.23
C ASN A 126 0.41 11.06 -4.46
N LEU A 127 -0.78 11.04 -5.08
CA LEU A 127 -1.10 11.92 -6.20
C LEU A 127 -1.17 13.39 -5.75
N VAL A 128 -1.87 13.68 -4.65
CA VAL A 128 -1.98 15.05 -4.11
C VAL A 128 -0.60 15.59 -3.70
N VAL A 129 0.22 14.77 -3.03
CA VAL A 129 1.57 15.18 -2.63
C VAL A 129 2.45 15.43 -3.85
N LYS A 130 2.39 14.58 -4.89
CA LYS A 130 3.15 14.79 -6.12
C LYS A 130 2.77 16.08 -6.83
N ASP A 131 1.48 16.38 -6.89
CA ASP A 131 0.98 17.62 -7.47
C ASP A 131 1.56 18.83 -6.72
N GLY A 132 1.52 18.83 -5.39
CA GLY A 132 2.15 19.87 -4.58
C GLY A 132 3.67 19.97 -4.75
N LEU A 133 4.37 18.82 -4.81
CA LEU A 133 5.83 18.78 -5.00
C LEU A 133 6.28 19.26 -6.38
N SER A 134 5.40 19.22 -7.39
CA SER A 134 5.72 19.72 -8.74
C SER A 134 6.12 21.20 -8.75
N GLN A 135 5.62 21.97 -7.77
CA GLN A 135 5.93 23.39 -7.60
C GLN A 135 7.38 23.65 -7.13
N ILE A 136 8.05 22.64 -6.59
CA ILE A 136 9.42 22.72 -6.06
C ILE A 136 10.34 21.65 -6.67
N VAL A 137 10.02 21.22 -7.89
CA VAL A 137 10.71 20.09 -8.54
C VAL A 137 12.23 20.30 -8.59
N ASP A 138 12.70 21.50 -8.94
CA ASP A 138 14.11 21.84 -9.01
C ASP A 138 14.83 21.64 -7.66
N ILE A 139 14.17 22.01 -6.55
CA ILE A 139 14.73 21.79 -5.20
C ILE A 139 14.80 20.30 -4.91
N THR A 140 13.73 19.56 -5.22
CA THR A 140 13.70 18.11 -4.97
C THR A 140 14.73 17.36 -5.80
N ASP A 141 14.94 17.74 -7.06
CA ASP A 141 15.90 17.09 -7.96
C ASP A 141 17.35 17.39 -7.53
N ASN A 142 17.68 18.64 -7.18
CA ASN A 142 19.00 18.97 -6.62
C ASN A 142 19.35 18.14 -5.37
N ILE A 143 18.38 17.91 -4.48
CA ILE A 143 18.58 17.09 -3.28
C ILE A 143 18.70 15.60 -3.65
N ARG A 144 17.90 15.09 -4.61
CA ARG A 144 18.03 13.71 -5.11
C ARG A 144 19.41 13.46 -5.70
N GLU A 145 19.87 14.34 -6.58
CA GLU A 145 21.21 14.25 -7.18
C GLU A 145 22.30 14.29 -6.11
N SER A 146 22.17 15.16 -5.10
CA SER A 146 23.12 15.22 -3.99
C SER A 146 23.14 13.92 -3.17
N ALA A 147 21.97 13.35 -2.90
CA ALA A 147 21.85 12.08 -2.19
C ALA A 147 22.42 10.91 -3.00
N GLU A 148 22.14 10.85 -4.30
CA GLU A 148 22.69 9.86 -5.21
C GLU A 148 24.21 9.97 -5.32
N PHE A 149 24.72 11.19 -5.49
CA PHE A 149 26.16 11.47 -5.53
C PHE A 149 26.87 10.96 -4.29
N VAL A 150 26.41 11.34 -3.09
CA VAL A 150 27.04 10.90 -1.83
C VAL A 150 26.96 9.38 -1.66
N ASN A 151 25.79 8.79 -1.93
CA ASN A 151 25.53 7.38 -1.65
C ASN A 151 26.11 6.42 -2.71
N CYS A 152 26.48 6.90 -3.90
CA CYS A 152 26.93 6.07 -5.02
C CYS A 152 28.35 5.49 -4.83
N SER A 153 29.19 6.06 -3.96
CA SER A 153 30.53 5.52 -3.65
C SER A 153 30.76 5.42 -2.15
N ASP A 154 31.32 4.30 -1.71
CA ASP A 154 31.72 4.10 -0.31
C ASP A 154 32.72 5.16 0.17
N GLY A 155 33.61 5.64 -0.70
CA GLY A 155 34.56 6.71 -0.37
C GLY A 155 33.86 8.03 -0.07
N ARG A 156 32.91 8.43 -0.92
CA ARG A 156 32.10 9.65 -0.73
C ARG A 156 31.21 9.54 0.50
N LEU A 157 30.61 8.37 0.72
CA LEU A 157 29.80 8.10 1.89
C LEU A 157 30.62 8.17 3.19
N LEU A 158 31.84 7.64 3.18
CA LEU A 158 32.76 7.70 4.33
C LEU A 158 33.18 9.16 4.61
N LEU A 159 33.56 9.92 3.58
CA LEU A 159 33.89 11.34 3.72
C LEU A 159 32.71 12.12 4.31
N PHE A 160 31.50 11.87 3.81
CA PHE A 160 30.28 12.49 4.31
C PHE A 160 30.04 12.16 5.78
N ALA A 161 30.13 10.87 6.14
CA ALA A 161 29.97 10.40 7.51
C ALA A 161 31.02 10.99 8.46
N ASN A 162 32.27 11.17 8.03
CA ASN A 162 33.33 11.80 8.83
C ASN A 162 32.99 13.27 9.13
N ILE A 163 32.50 14.03 8.15
CA ILE A 163 32.09 15.43 8.37
C ILE A 163 30.87 15.49 9.30
N VAL A 164 29.90 14.59 9.13
CA VAL A 164 28.74 14.45 10.04
C VAL A 164 29.19 14.20 11.48
N GLN A 165 30.19 13.33 11.69
CA GLN A 165 30.76 13.07 13.01
C GLN A 165 31.48 14.29 13.59
N GLN A 166 32.26 15.02 12.79
CA GLN A 166 32.94 16.26 13.22
C GLN A 166 31.94 17.34 13.67
N LEU A 167 30.75 17.36 13.07
CA LEU A 167 29.66 18.27 13.44
C LEU A 167 28.76 17.73 14.57
N LEU A 168 29.06 16.55 15.11
CA LEU A 168 28.27 15.88 16.16
C LEU A 168 26.79 15.68 15.77
N LEU A 169 26.52 15.49 14.48
CA LEU A 169 25.16 15.26 13.97
C LEU A 169 24.79 13.77 14.01
N SER A 170 23.49 13.48 14.11
CA SER A 170 22.98 12.11 14.11
C SER A 170 22.68 11.60 12.69
N GLY A 171 23.02 10.34 12.43
CA GLY A 171 22.90 9.70 11.12
C GLY A 171 24.24 9.61 10.38
N ARG A 172 24.26 8.97 9.21
CA ARG A 172 25.49 8.75 8.43
C ARG A 172 25.31 8.81 6.91
N LYS A 173 24.08 8.97 6.42
CA LYS A 173 23.76 8.94 5.00
C LYS A 173 22.56 9.81 4.68
N LEU A 174 22.51 10.31 3.45
CA LEU A 174 21.32 10.94 2.90
C LEU A 174 20.29 9.87 2.52
N ILE A 175 19.01 10.19 2.71
CA ILE A 175 17.90 9.33 2.30
C ILE A 175 17.51 9.71 0.88
N TYR A 176 17.39 8.72 0.00
CA TYR A 176 16.79 8.89 -1.32
C TYR A 176 15.29 8.61 -1.26
N ASP A 177 14.47 9.38 -1.97
CA ASP A 177 13.02 9.24 -1.91
C ASP A 177 12.48 8.11 -2.82
N CYS A 178 11.23 7.72 -2.60
CA CYS A 178 10.55 6.66 -3.34
C CYS A 178 9.30 7.23 -3.99
N ARG A 179 9.31 7.36 -5.32
CA ARG A 179 8.23 7.99 -6.10
C ARG A 179 6.83 7.40 -5.88
N THR A 180 6.72 6.18 -5.36
CA THR A 180 5.44 5.50 -5.10
C THR A 180 4.97 5.63 -3.65
N ARG A 181 5.80 6.18 -2.74
CA ARG A 181 5.51 6.32 -1.31
C ARG A 181 5.36 7.80 -0.93
N TRP A 182 4.13 8.19 -0.58
CA TRP A 182 3.72 9.59 -0.41
C TRP A 182 4.57 10.41 0.58
N ASN A 183 5.11 9.79 1.64
CA ASN A 183 5.89 10.49 2.67
C ASN A 183 7.41 10.49 2.42
N SER A 184 7.89 9.82 1.37
CA SER A 184 9.33 9.60 1.20
C SER A 184 10.11 10.87 0.83
N THR A 185 9.54 11.76 0.00
CA THR A 185 10.18 13.04 -0.34
C THR A 185 10.27 13.93 0.90
N PHE A 186 9.25 13.94 1.76
CA PHE A 186 9.32 14.64 3.04
C PHE A 186 10.46 14.12 3.93
N GLU A 187 10.66 12.80 4.00
CA GLU A 187 11.77 12.21 4.76
C GLU A 187 13.13 12.56 4.16
N MET A 188 13.27 12.55 2.83
CA MET A 188 14.48 13.01 2.14
C MET A 188 14.79 14.47 2.45
N LEU A 189 13.81 15.37 2.32
CA LEU A 189 13.98 16.80 2.61
C LEU A 189 14.31 17.04 4.09
N SER A 190 13.60 16.36 5.00
CA SER A 190 13.87 16.43 6.44
C SER A 190 15.28 15.93 6.78
N CYS A 191 15.75 14.90 6.07
CA CYS A 191 17.12 14.39 6.21
C CYS A 191 18.15 15.37 5.65
N ALA A 192 17.92 15.94 4.47
CA ALA A 192 18.82 16.92 3.86
C ALA A 192 18.98 18.17 4.75
N ILE A 193 17.89 18.66 5.35
CA ILE A 193 17.93 19.80 6.28
C ILE A 193 18.79 19.49 7.50
N LYS A 194 18.72 18.27 8.07
CA LYS A 194 19.59 17.87 9.20
C LYS A 194 21.08 17.95 8.84
N PHE A 195 21.42 17.74 7.57
CA PHE A 195 22.80 17.78 7.08
C PHE A 195 23.15 19.07 6.32
N LYS A 196 22.36 20.14 6.48
CA LYS A 196 22.59 21.43 5.78
C LYS A 196 24.03 21.93 5.95
N GLU A 197 24.57 21.81 7.16
CA GLU A 197 25.93 22.24 7.52
C GLU A 197 27.04 21.34 6.95
N VAL A 198 26.71 20.14 6.49
CA VAL A 198 27.67 19.19 5.89
C VAL A 198 28.00 19.59 4.46
N PHE A 199 27.01 20.04 3.68
CA PHE A 199 27.18 20.32 2.25
C PHE A 199 28.30 21.31 1.93
N PRO A 200 28.47 22.47 2.62
CA PRO A 200 29.57 23.40 2.34
C PRO A 200 30.97 22.84 2.67
N ARG A 201 31.03 21.81 3.54
CA ARG A 201 32.28 21.17 3.99
C ARG A 201 32.63 19.93 3.16
N PHE A 202 31.69 19.44 2.35
CA PHE A 202 31.86 18.31 1.46
C PHE A 202 32.56 18.78 0.17
N ARG A 203 33.89 18.78 0.18
CA ARG A 203 34.75 19.38 -0.86
C ARG A 203 34.97 18.51 -2.13
N ASP A 204 34.21 17.43 -2.30
CA ASP A 204 34.32 16.50 -3.42
C ASP A 204 33.48 16.93 -4.65
N ARG A 205 33.25 18.24 -4.83
CA ARG A 205 32.53 18.79 -5.99
C ARG A 205 33.49 19.17 -7.11
#